data_AF-A0A2G9Y9S2-F1
#
_entry.id   AF-A0A2G9Y9S2-F1
#
_cell.length_a   1.000
_cell.length_b   1.000
_cell.length_c   1.000
_cell.angle_alpha   90.00
_cell.angle_beta   90.00
_cell.angle_gamma   90.00
#
_symmetry.space_group_name_H-M   'P 1'
#
loop_
_entity.id
_entity.type
_entity.pdbx_description
1 polymer ?
#
loop_
_entity_poly.entity_id
_entity_poly.type
_entity_poly.pdbx_seq_one_letter_code
_entity_poly.pdbx_strand_id
1 'polypeptide(L)'
;ERLREIGIQPDIILCRTERPLTTETRDKIGLYCSVRPEAVVEALDTDCIYNIPLILHREKLDTVILHTLHLRPRPSRLRKWEEQVNLLRQPKDTCEIAMVGKYIKLQDSYKSLDEALYHAGMANRTCVRIRKVDAEGFEKAGSLSLGKGEDPAKVLKDVAGILIPGGFGTRGVEGMMVAIRYARENKIPFFGICLGLQLSVIEFSRNVCGWKEAHSTEFNPQTPYPVISLLSSQQGVTDLGGTMRLGSYPCVLSAGSIGRRVYGKKRVGERHRHRFEVNPDFSGEITKKGLLPV
;
A
#
# COMPACT_ATOMS: atom_id res chain seq x y z
N GLU A 1 6.48 37.54 -3.76
CA GLU A 1 7.73 38.27 -4.06
C GLU A 1 8.81 37.35 -4.59
N ARG A 2 9.28 36.33 -3.85
CA ARG A 2 10.30 35.37 -4.32
C ARG A 2 10.04 34.75 -5.70
N LEU A 3 8.80 34.36 -6.02
CA LEU A 3 8.45 33.85 -7.37
C LEU A 3 8.65 34.91 -8.47
N ARG A 4 8.31 36.17 -8.19
CA ARG A 4 8.47 37.27 -9.16
C ARG A 4 9.93 37.67 -9.34
N GLU A 5 10.74 37.58 -8.27
CA GLU A 5 12.20 37.82 -8.34
C GLU A 5 12.89 36.90 -9.36
N ILE A 6 12.38 35.67 -9.53
CA ILE A 6 12.90 34.70 -10.51
C ILE A 6 12.13 34.73 -11.85
N GLY A 7 11.30 35.75 -12.08
CA GLY A 7 10.57 35.96 -13.34
C GLY A 7 9.26 35.16 -13.48
N ILE A 8 8.75 34.56 -12.42
CA ILE A 8 7.49 33.80 -12.44
C ILE A 8 6.36 34.65 -11.83
N GLN A 9 5.39 35.03 -12.66
CA GLN A 9 4.14 35.66 -12.22
C GLN A 9 3.07 34.57 -12.06
N PRO A 10 2.50 34.37 -10.85
CA PRO A 10 1.39 33.43 -10.68
C PRO A 10 0.11 33.96 -11.33
N ASP A 11 -0.59 33.09 -12.05
CA ASP A 11 -1.94 33.37 -12.56
C ASP A 11 -3.04 33.08 -11.54
N ILE A 12 -2.79 32.12 -10.64
CA ILE A 12 -3.72 31.63 -9.63
C ILE A 12 -2.96 31.46 -8.32
N ILE A 13 -3.56 31.89 -7.22
CA ILE A 13 -3.04 31.68 -5.86
C ILE A 13 -3.95 30.68 -5.16
N LEU A 14 -3.43 29.48 -4.89
CA LEU A 14 -4.15 28.46 -4.13
C LEU A 14 -3.80 28.59 -2.64
N CYS A 15 -4.77 29.02 -1.84
CA CYS A 15 -4.60 29.25 -0.41
C CYS A 15 -5.05 28.02 0.38
N ARG A 16 -4.11 27.23 0.91
CA ARG A 16 -4.45 26.16 1.84
C ARG A 16 -4.85 26.74 3.20
N THR A 17 -6.03 26.37 3.70
CA THR A 17 -6.59 26.95 4.93
C THR A 17 -7.23 25.91 5.84
N GLU A 18 -7.18 26.14 7.15
CA GLU A 18 -7.92 25.35 8.14
C GLU A 18 -9.35 25.90 8.37
N ARG A 19 -9.57 27.17 8.03
CA ARG A 19 -10.84 27.90 8.20
C ARG A 19 -11.16 28.69 6.93
N PRO A 20 -12.47 28.90 6.64
CA PRO A 20 -12.88 29.67 5.46
C PRO A 20 -12.24 31.05 5.37
N LEU A 21 -11.74 31.40 4.19
CA LEU A 21 -11.26 32.73 3.86
C LEU A 21 -12.42 33.73 3.82
N THR A 22 -12.21 34.90 4.42
CA THR A 22 -13.12 36.03 4.23
C THR A 22 -12.88 36.69 2.87
N THR A 23 -13.90 37.38 2.36
CA THR A 23 -13.76 38.19 1.13
C THR A 23 -12.66 39.24 1.28
N GLU A 24 -12.57 39.90 2.43
CA GLU A 24 -11.53 40.91 2.69
C GLU A 24 -10.11 40.31 2.60
N THR A 25 -9.90 39.11 3.16
CA THR A 25 -8.60 38.42 3.03
C THR A 25 -8.32 38.06 1.57
N ARG A 26 -9.32 37.59 0.83
CA ARG A 26 -9.20 37.26 -0.59
C ARG A 26 -8.80 38.49 -1.42
N ASP A 27 -9.43 39.64 -1.19
CA ASP A 27 -9.16 40.89 -1.89
C ASP A 27 -7.74 41.41 -1.59
N LYS A 28 -7.32 41.35 -0.32
CA LYS A 28 -5.95 41.71 0.08
C LYS A 28 -4.92 40.83 -0.62
N ILE A 29 -5.13 39.52 -0.65
CA ILE A 29 -4.23 38.60 -1.34
C ILE A 29 -4.18 38.94 -2.84
N GLY A 30 -5.34 39.17 -3.48
CA GLY A 30 -5.42 39.57 -4.88
C GLY A 30 -4.59 40.82 -5.17
N LEU A 31 -4.76 41.86 -4.35
CA LEU A 31 -4.03 43.13 -4.45
C LEU A 31 -2.51 42.94 -4.32
N TYR A 32 -2.04 42.27 -3.27
CA TYR A 32 -0.60 42.11 -3.00
C TYR A 32 0.10 41.12 -3.95
N CYS A 33 -0.64 40.11 -4.43
CA CYS A 33 -0.13 39.13 -5.39
C CYS A 33 -0.30 39.56 -6.85
N SER A 34 -1.02 40.65 -7.10
CA SER A 34 -1.34 41.15 -8.45
C SER A 34 -2.11 40.12 -9.28
N VAL A 35 -3.06 39.44 -8.65
CA VAL A 35 -4.00 38.52 -9.30
C VAL A 35 -5.42 39.01 -9.07
N ARG A 36 -6.34 38.65 -9.96
CA ARG A 36 -7.76 38.98 -9.76
C ARG A 36 -8.29 38.25 -8.52
N PRO A 37 -9.22 38.83 -7.73
CA PRO A 37 -9.76 38.17 -6.54
C PRO A 37 -10.35 36.78 -6.83
N GLU A 38 -10.92 36.56 -8.02
CA GLU A 38 -11.46 35.26 -8.43
C GLU A 38 -10.37 34.20 -8.64
N ALA A 39 -9.12 34.62 -8.86
CA ALA A 39 -7.96 33.76 -9.01
C ALA A 39 -7.24 33.48 -7.67
N VAL A 40 -7.73 34.04 -6.56
CA VAL A 40 -7.37 33.61 -5.21
C VAL A 40 -8.36 32.51 -4.82
N VAL A 41 -7.92 31.26 -4.83
CA VAL A 41 -8.77 30.07 -4.68
C VAL A 41 -8.51 29.46 -3.31
N GLU A 42 -9.56 29.23 -2.54
CA GLU A 42 -9.43 28.52 -1.26
C GLU A 42 -9.24 27.01 -1.47
N ALA A 43 -8.28 26.44 -0.75
CA ALA A 43 -8.08 25.00 -0.60
C ALA A 43 -8.26 24.62 0.87
N LEU A 44 -9.52 24.65 1.33
CA LEU A 44 -9.88 24.30 2.70
C LEU A 44 -9.49 22.85 3.01
N ASP A 45 -8.89 22.64 4.18
CA ASP A 45 -8.52 21.31 4.66
C ASP A 45 -9.75 20.39 4.73
N THR A 46 -9.55 19.13 4.35
CA THR A 46 -10.60 18.10 4.33
C THR A 46 -10.07 16.78 4.88
N ASP A 47 -10.98 16.05 5.52
CA ASP A 47 -10.80 14.70 6.05
C ASP A 47 -10.51 13.62 5.00
N CYS A 48 -10.71 13.94 3.72
CA CYS A 48 -10.82 12.95 2.65
C CYS A 48 -10.28 13.51 1.33
N ILE A 49 -9.25 12.86 0.77
CA ILE A 49 -8.61 13.29 -0.48
C ILE A 49 -9.59 13.33 -1.67
N TYR A 50 -10.62 12.47 -1.65
CA TYR A 50 -11.64 12.40 -2.70
C TYR A 50 -12.58 13.63 -2.70
N ASN A 51 -12.58 14.41 -1.62
CA ASN A 51 -13.35 15.64 -1.51
C ASN A 51 -12.61 16.86 -2.08
N ILE A 52 -11.29 16.77 -2.30
CA ILE A 52 -10.47 17.88 -2.83
C ILE A 52 -11.00 18.37 -4.19
N PRO A 53 -11.27 17.49 -5.19
CA PRO A 53 -11.81 17.95 -6.47
C PRO A 53 -13.16 18.68 -6.33
N LEU A 54 -13.99 18.29 -5.36
CA LEU A 54 -15.30 18.93 -5.11
C LEU A 54 -15.12 20.32 -4.48
N ILE A 55 -14.21 20.46 -3.52
CA ILE A 55 -13.87 21.75 -2.90
C ILE A 55 -13.33 22.72 -3.95
N LEU A 56 -12.34 22.28 -4.73
CA LEU A 56 -11.69 23.13 -5.74
C LEU A 56 -12.66 23.54 -6.87
N HIS A 57 -13.60 22.66 -7.24
CA HIS A 57 -14.65 23.00 -8.20
C HIS A 57 -15.65 24.03 -7.62
N ARG A 58 -16.03 23.90 -6.33
CA ARG A 58 -16.89 24.92 -5.67
C ARG A 58 -16.22 26.28 -5.62
N GLU A 59 -14.90 26.30 -5.42
CA GLU A 59 -14.06 27.50 -5.49
C GLU A 59 -13.73 27.94 -6.93
N LYS A 60 -14.37 27.33 -7.94
CA LYS A 60 -14.28 27.69 -9.36
C LYS A 60 -12.87 27.64 -9.94
N LEU A 61 -11.95 26.88 -9.34
CA LEU A 61 -10.58 26.76 -9.82
C LEU A 61 -10.50 26.35 -11.30
N ASP A 62 -11.31 25.37 -11.70
CA ASP A 62 -11.40 24.89 -13.07
C ASP A 62 -11.86 25.99 -14.03
N THR A 63 -12.80 26.83 -13.62
CA THR A 63 -13.27 27.98 -14.41
C THR A 63 -12.15 29.00 -14.63
N VAL A 64 -11.38 29.32 -13.58
CA VAL A 64 -10.24 30.25 -13.67
C VAL A 64 -9.17 29.68 -14.60
N ILE A 65 -8.83 28.39 -14.46
CA ILE A 65 -7.86 27.71 -15.33
C ILE A 65 -8.30 27.77 -16.80
N LEU A 66 -9.56 27.44 -17.09
CA LEU A 66 -10.10 27.45 -18.46
C LEU A 66 -10.05 28.85 -19.07
N HIS A 67 -10.40 29.88 -18.30
CA HIS A 67 -10.31 31.27 -18.74
C HIS A 67 -8.86 31.68 -19.02
N THR A 68 -7.94 31.40 -18.10
CA THR A 68 -6.51 31.76 -18.23
C THR A 68 -5.86 31.07 -19.44
N LEU A 69 -6.23 29.82 -19.72
CA LEU A 69 -5.68 29.06 -20.85
C LEU A 69 -6.48 29.23 -22.16
N HIS A 70 -7.50 30.09 -22.18
CA HIS A 70 -8.40 30.28 -23.33
C HIS A 70 -9.04 28.99 -23.85
N LEU A 71 -9.37 28.07 -22.95
CA LEU A 71 -9.98 26.77 -23.26
C LEU A 71 -11.50 26.85 -23.21
N ARG A 72 -12.17 26.14 -24.13
CA ARG A 72 -13.63 26.05 -24.13
C ARG A 72 -14.13 25.26 -22.92
N PRO A 73 -15.09 25.78 -22.14
CA PRO A 73 -15.63 25.06 -20.99
C PRO A 73 -16.39 23.82 -21.43
N ARG A 74 -16.34 22.79 -20.58
CA ARG A 74 -17.12 21.55 -20.72
C ARG A 74 -17.78 21.24 -19.37
N PRO A 75 -18.94 20.56 -19.35
CA PRO A 75 -19.58 20.17 -18.09
C PRO A 75 -18.65 19.29 -17.24
N SER A 76 -18.41 19.72 -15.99
CA SER A 76 -17.61 18.98 -15.02
C SER A 76 -18.34 17.69 -14.61
N ARG A 77 -17.65 16.54 -14.69
CA ARG A 77 -18.20 15.22 -14.35
C ARG A 77 -17.75 14.82 -12.95
N LEU A 78 -18.45 15.34 -11.93
CA LEU A 78 -18.07 15.16 -10.52
C LEU A 78 -18.78 14.03 -9.78
N ARG A 79 -19.84 13.47 -10.38
CA ARG A 79 -20.68 12.43 -9.77
C ARG A 79 -19.88 11.28 -9.14
N LYS A 80 -18.80 10.81 -9.78
CA LYS A 80 -17.97 9.72 -9.21
C LYS A 80 -17.25 10.13 -7.92
N TRP A 81 -16.79 11.37 -7.83
CA TRP A 81 -16.16 11.90 -6.62
C TRP A 81 -17.18 12.05 -5.49
N GLU A 82 -18.37 12.57 -5.81
CA GLU A 82 -19.49 12.68 -4.86
C GLU A 82 -19.89 11.30 -4.31
N GLU A 83 -20.02 10.30 -5.20
CA GLU A 83 -20.31 8.91 -4.82
C GLU A 83 -19.23 8.33 -3.90
N GLN A 84 -17.95 8.53 -4.19
CA GLN A 84 -16.84 8.06 -3.34
C GLN A 84 -16.85 8.72 -1.95
N VAL A 85 -17.02 10.05 -1.88
CA VAL A 85 -17.09 10.77 -0.61
C VAL A 85 -18.28 10.29 0.23
N ASN A 86 -19.43 10.05 -0.42
CA ASN A 86 -20.62 9.53 0.27
C ASN A 86 -20.40 8.11 0.80
N LEU A 87 -19.78 7.22 0.01
CA LEU A 87 -19.47 5.86 0.44
C LEU A 87 -18.52 5.82 1.64
N LEU A 88 -17.55 6.74 1.69
CA LEU A 88 -16.61 6.86 2.83
C LEU A 88 -17.29 7.40 4.09
N ARG A 89 -18.20 8.38 3.94
CA ARG A 89 -18.87 9.02 5.09
C ARG A 89 -20.07 8.25 5.61
N GLN A 90 -20.62 7.31 4.85
CA GLN A 90 -21.79 6.50 5.23
C GLN A 90 -21.54 4.98 5.04
N PRO A 91 -20.56 4.41 5.76
CA PRO A 91 -20.36 2.96 5.77
C PRO A 91 -21.53 2.25 6.48
N LYS A 92 -21.85 1.04 6.05
CA LYS A 92 -22.83 0.16 6.71
C LYS A 92 -22.21 -0.71 7.78
N ASP A 93 -20.99 -1.17 7.53
CA ASP A 93 -20.26 -2.11 8.39
C ASP A 93 -18.86 -1.57 8.73
N THR A 94 -18.19 -2.22 9.68
CA THR A 94 -16.78 -1.96 9.99
C THR A 94 -15.98 -3.25 9.94
N CYS A 95 -14.72 -3.16 9.51
CA CYS A 95 -13.80 -4.29 9.40
C CYS A 95 -12.40 -3.82 9.79
N GLU A 96 -11.73 -4.54 10.69
CA GLU A 96 -10.36 -4.22 11.09
C GLU A 96 -9.35 -5.19 10.45
N ILE A 97 -8.37 -4.64 9.75
CA ILE A 97 -7.28 -5.39 9.10
C ILE A 97 -5.97 -5.04 9.81
N ALA A 98 -5.25 -6.04 10.27
CA ALA A 98 -3.89 -5.87 10.76
C ALA A 98 -2.91 -5.79 9.59
N MET A 99 -2.15 -4.70 9.49
CA MET A 99 -1.01 -4.58 8.59
C MET A 99 0.26 -4.72 9.40
N VAL A 100 0.92 -5.89 9.32
CA VAL A 100 2.13 -6.20 10.10
C VAL A 100 3.36 -5.91 9.24
N GLY A 101 4.09 -4.84 9.57
CA GLY A 101 5.09 -4.24 8.68
C GLY A 101 6.37 -3.80 9.40
N LYS A 102 7.44 -3.51 8.65
CA LYS A 102 8.72 -3.00 9.17
C LYS A 102 8.79 -1.48 9.36
N TYR A 103 7.92 -0.75 8.68
CA TYR A 103 7.98 0.70 8.49
C TYR A 103 6.70 1.38 8.97
N ILE A 104 6.15 0.88 10.08
CA ILE A 104 4.84 1.27 10.57
C ILE A 104 4.83 2.68 11.17
N LYS A 105 5.98 3.11 11.72
CA LYS A 105 6.15 4.47 12.28
C LYS A 105 6.18 5.55 11.20
N LEU A 106 6.49 5.19 9.95
CA LEU A 106 6.45 6.10 8.81
C LEU A 106 5.06 6.04 8.19
N GLN A 107 4.25 7.08 8.40
CA GLN A 107 2.85 7.07 7.97
C GLN A 107 2.68 6.75 6.47
N ASP A 108 3.62 7.20 5.64
CA ASP A 108 3.51 7.11 4.18
C ASP A 108 4.11 5.84 3.57
N SER A 109 4.83 5.01 4.34
CA SER A 109 5.54 3.84 3.78
C SER A 109 4.62 2.82 3.12
N TYR A 110 3.34 2.79 3.50
CA TYR A 110 2.33 1.89 2.95
C TYR A 110 1.11 2.63 2.39
N LYS A 111 1.25 3.90 2.01
CA LYS A 111 0.12 4.74 1.58
C LYS A 111 -0.72 4.12 0.46
N SER A 112 -0.07 3.48 -0.53
CA SER A 112 -0.78 2.80 -1.62
C SER A 112 -1.59 1.58 -1.14
N LEU A 113 -1.12 0.89 -0.10
CA LEU A 113 -1.85 -0.23 0.50
C LEU A 113 -3.01 0.27 1.36
N ASP A 114 -2.81 1.37 2.11
CA ASP A 114 -3.87 2.02 2.87
C ASP A 114 -5.02 2.42 1.92
N GLU A 115 -4.72 3.08 0.80
CA GLU A 115 -5.73 3.46 -0.20
C GLU A 115 -6.38 2.25 -0.89
N ALA A 116 -5.63 1.19 -1.19
CA ALA A 116 -6.21 -0.04 -1.75
C ALA A 116 -7.23 -0.68 -0.81
N LEU A 117 -6.96 -0.67 0.50
CA LEU A 117 -7.89 -1.15 1.52
C LEU A 117 -9.11 -0.23 1.66
N TYR A 118 -8.93 1.10 1.61
CA TYR A 118 -10.06 2.03 1.61
C TYR A 118 -10.94 1.88 0.36
N HIS A 119 -10.34 1.67 -0.82
CA HIS A 119 -11.07 1.36 -2.04
C HIS A 119 -11.89 0.07 -1.92
N ALA A 120 -11.31 -0.98 -1.34
CA ALA A 120 -12.02 -2.22 -1.06
C ALA A 120 -13.18 -1.99 -0.08
N GLY A 121 -12.97 -1.20 0.97
CA GLY A 121 -14.01 -0.79 1.91
C GLY A 121 -15.18 -0.06 1.23
N MET A 122 -14.88 0.96 0.41
CA MET A 122 -15.89 1.69 -0.36
C MET A 122 -16.72 0.79 -1.26
N ALA A 123 -16.09 -0.13 -1.98
CA ALA A 123 -16.78 -1.07 -2.86
C ALA A 123 -17.74 -2.02 -2.10
N ASN A 124 -17.44 -2.30 -0.83
CA ASN A 124 -18.25 -3.15 0.04
C ASN A 124 -19.16 -2.38 1.02
N ARG A 125 -19.17 -1.04 0.97
CA ARG A 125 -19.82 -0.16 1.96
C ARG A 125 -19.38 -0.44 3.40
N THR A 126 -18.10 -0.72 3.58
CA THR A 126 -17.49 -1.06 4.87
C THR A 126 -16.38 -0.07 5.22
N CYS A 127 -16.36 0.42 6.45
CA CYS A 127 -15.24 1.18 6.97
C CYS A 127 -14.09 0.23 7.34
N VAL A 128 -13.00 0.28 6.58
CA VAL A 128 -11.80 -0.50 6.87
C VAL A 128 -10.91 0.26 7.84
N ARG A 129 -10.73 -0.29 9.04
CA ARG A 129 -9.77 0.20 10.03
C ARG A 129 -8.46 -0.56 9.88
N ILE A 130 -7.36 0.16 9.70
CA ILE A 130 -6.04 -0.45 9.51
C ILE A 130 -5.28 -0.40 10.83
N ARG A 131 -5.12 -1.54 11.48
CA ARG A 131 -4.26 -1.69 12.66
C ARG A 131 -2.83 -1.87 12.17
N LYS A 132 -2.03 -0.80 12.25
CA LYS A 132 -0.61 -0.86 11.89
C LYS A 132 0.18 -1.50 13.04
N VAL A 133 0.82 -2.65 12.78
CA VAL A 133 1.53 -3.46 13.77
C VAL A 133 3.01 -3.57 13.41
N ASP A 134 3.89 -3.11 14.30
CA ASP A 134 5.34 -3.20 14.10
C ASP A 134 5.79 -4.66 14.21
N ALA A 135 6.37 -5.20 13.13
CA ALA A 135 6.78 -6.59 13.08
C ALA A 135 7.87 -6.90 14.12
N GLU A 136 8.74 -5.96 14.45
CA GLU A 136 9.77 -6.15 15.47
C GLU A 136 9.18 -6.39 16.87
N GLY A 137 7.96 -5.93 17.12
CA GLY A 137 7.25 -6.20 18.38
C GLY A 137 7.10 -7.70 18.64
N PHE A 138 6.99 -8.53 17.60
CA PHE A 138 6.86 -9.98 17.73
C PHE A 138 8.19 -10.73 17.87
N GLU A 139 9.33 -10.06 17.74
CA GLU A 139 10.64 -10.68 17.90
C GLU A 139 10.96 -10.82 19.41
N LYS A 140 11.49 -11.98 19.82
CA LYS A 140 11.88 -12.22 21.22
C LYS A 140 13.12 -11.40 21.58
N ALA A 141 13.32 -11.13 22.88
CA ALA A 141 14.45 -10.41 23.50
C ALA A 141 15.87 -11.00 23.28
N GLY A 142 16.08 -11.86 22.27
CA GLY A 142 17.36 -12.49 21.95
C GLY A 142 18.01 -12.01 20.65
N SER A 143 17.34 -11.15 19.87
CA SER A 143 17.88 -10.56 18.64
C SER A 143 17.85 -9.04 18.79
N LEU A 144 18.87 -8.48 19.44
CA LEU A 144 19.20 -7.04 19.54
C LEU A 144 18.14 -6.07 20.12
N SER A 145 16.89 -6.49 20.35
CA SER A 145 15.82 -5.66 20.91
C SER A 145 15.59 -6.00 22.40
N LEU A 146 15.86 -5.04 23.28
CA LEU A 146 15.78 -5.11 24.75
C LEU A 146 14.33 -5.13 25.31
N GLY A 147 13.42 -5.91 24.73
CA GLY A 147 12.02 -5.98 25.15
C GLY A 147 11.44 -7.40 25.18
N LYS A 148 10.51 -7.68 26.10
CA LYS A 148 9.67 -8.90 26.03
C LYS A 148 8.89 -8.84 24.70
N GLY A 149 9.10 -9.81 23.82
CA GLY A 149 8.34 -9.91 22.57
C GLY A 149 6.84 -9.90 22.86
N GLU A 150 6.10 -9.12 22.09
CA GLU A 150 4.65 -8.99 22.18
C GLU A 150 3.97 -10.31 21.80
N ASP A 151 2.86 -10.60 22.47
CA ASP A 151 2.06 -11.80 22.20
C ASP A 151 1.15 -11.55 20.98
N PRO A 152 1.31 -12.29 19.86
CA PRO A 152 0.47 -12.16 18.69
C PRO A 152 -1.02 -12.35 19.00
N ALA A 153 -1.36 -13.21 19.96
CA ALA A 153 -2.76 -13.43 20.33
C ALA A 153 -3.42 -12.19 20.95
N LYS A 154 -2.63 -11.33 21.61
CA LYS A 154 -3.10 -10.06 22.16
C LYS A 154 -3.13 -8.97 21.10
N VAL A 155 -2.06 -8.83 20.33
CA VAL A 155 -1.89 -7.75 19.35
C VAL A 155 -2.80 -7.93 18.13
N LEU A 156 -3.03 -9.17 17.70
CA LEU A 156 -3.86 -9.54 16.53
C LEU A 156 -5.26 -10.01 16.94
N LYS A 157 -5.67 -9.72 18.18
CA LYS A 157 -7.01 -10.07 18.65
C LYS A 157 -8.09 -9.34 17.84
N ASP A 158 -9.16 -10.06 17.50
CA ASP A 158 -10.38 -9.56 16.87
C ASP A 158 -10.21 -8.93 15.47
N VAL A 159 -9.04 -9.11 14.84
CA VAL A 159 -8.82 -8.64 13.46
C VAL A 159 -9.51 -9.58 12.46
N ALA A 160 -10.16 -9.00 11.45
CA ALA A 160 -10.86 -9.74 10.42
C ALA A 160 -9.90 -10.29 9.34
N GLY A 161 -8.68 -9.76 9.27
CA GLY A 161 -7.65 -10.22 8.35
C GLY A 161 -6.27 -9.68 8.68
N ILE A 162 -5.24 -10.36 8.17
CA ILE A 162 -3.83 -9.98 8.33
C ILE A 162 -3.21 -9.76 6.96
N LEU A 163 -2.59 -8.61 6.78
CA LEU A 163 -1.83 -8.23 5.58
C LEU A 163 -0.35 -8.09 5.93
N ILE A 164 0.50 -8.77 5.17
CA ILE A 164 1.96 -8.60 5.24
C ILE A 164 2.41 -7.87 3.98
N PRO A 165 2.89 -6.62 4.08
CA PRO A 165 3.29 -5.84 2.94
C PRO A 165 4.67 -6.30 2.42
N GLY A 166 5.10 -5.68 1.31
CA GLY A 166 6.49 -5.77 0.87
C GLY A 166 7.46 -5.12 1.86
N GLY A 167 8.74 -5.45 1.74
CA GLY A 167 9.80 -4.84 2.52
C GLY A 167 11.17 -5.27 2.00
N PHE A 168 12.21 -4.61 2.50
CA PHE A 168 13.61 -4.93 2.20
C PHE A 168 14.39 -5.14 3.50
N GLY A 169 15.55 -5.79 3.39
CA GLY A 169 16.44 -6.06 4.53
C GLY A 169 15.93 -7.13 5.49
N THR A 170 16.68 -7.41 6.56
CA THR A 170 16.42 -8.52 7.50
C THR A 170 15.54 -8.15 8.70
N ARG A 171 15.51 -6.88 9.08
CA ARG A 171 14.74 -6.39 10.26
C ARG A 171 13.25 -6.76 10.16
N GLY A 172 12.65 -7.25 11.24
CA GLY A 172 11.21 -7.56 11.32
C GLY A 172 10.76 -8.79 10.53
N VAL A 173 11.67 -9.55 9.90
CA VAL A 173 11.33 -10.73 9.09
C VAL A 173 10.78 -11.86 9.95
N GLU A 174 11.40 -12.14 11.09
CA GLU A 174 10.96 -13.21 11.99
C GLU A 174 9.61 -12.85 12.62
N GLY A 175 9.43 -11.59 13.01
CA GLY A 175 8.14 -11.12 13.52
C GLY A 175 6.99 -11.20 12.50
N MET A 176 7.25 -10.89 11.23
CA MET A 176 6.27 -11.12 10.15
C MET A 176 5.92 -12.62 10.02
N MET A 177 6.89 -13.53 10.10
CA MET A 177 6.64 -14.97 10.05
C MET A 177 5.83 -15.46 11.26
N VAL A 178 6.01 -14.86 12.44
CA VAL A 178 5.15 -15.13 13.60
C VAL A 178 3.68 -14.76 13.30
N ALA A 179 3.43 -13.60 12.69
CA ALA A 179 2.08 -13.19 12.30
C ALA A 179 1.46 -14.09 11.21
N ILE A 180 2.27 -14.53 10.23
CA ILE A 180 1.85 -15.49 9.20
C ILE A 180 1.43 -16.81 9.83
N ARG A 181 2.26 -17.35 10.71
CA ARG A 181 1.96 -18.58 11.45
C ARG A 181 0.67 -18.44 12.25
N TYR A 182 0.52 -17.33 12.97
CA TYR A 182 -0.69 -17.04 13.74
C TYR A 182 -1.94 -17.02 12.84
N ALA A 183 -1.86 -16.37 11.67
CA ALA A 183 -2.96 -16.36 10.71
C ALA A 183 -3.34 -17.77 10.24
N ARG A 184 -2.34 -18.58 9.88
CA ARG A 184 -2.54 -19.96 9.41
C ARG A 184 -3.15 -20.86 10.47
N GLU A 185 -2.61 -20.84 11.69
CA GLU A 185 -3.04 -21.72 12.79
C GLU A 185 -4.43 -21.35 13.31
N ASN A 186 -4.80 -20.06 13.26
CA ASN A 186 -6.10 -19.56 13.70
C ASN A 186 -7.12 -19.36 12.56
N LYS A 187 -6.78 -19.77 11.33
CA LYS A 187 -7.64 -19.66 10.13
C LYS A 187 -8.13 -18.22 9.86
N ILE A 188 -7.29 -17.24 10.11
CA ILE A 188 -7.58 -15.82 9.85
C ILE A 188 -7.28 -15.53 8.37
N PRO A 189 -8.18 -14.82 7.63
CA PRO A 189 -7.90 -14.38 6.27
C PRO A 189 -6.56 -13.65 6.16
N PHE A 190 -5.76 -14.04 5.18
CA PHE A 190 -4.38 -13.58 5.04
C PHE A 190 -4.08 -13.10 3.63
N PHE A 191 -3.31 -12.01 3.51
CA PHE A 191 -2.80 -11.53 2.23
C PHE A 191 -1.33 -11.07 2.33
N GLY A 192 -0.44 -11.83 1.67
CA GLY A 192 0.99 -11.53 1.61
C GLY A 192 1.39 -10.90 0.28
N ILE A 193 2.00 -9.71 0.33
CA ILE A 193 2.41 -8.95 -0.85
C ILE A 193 3.94 -8.98 -0.96
N CYS A 194 4.46 -9.43 -2.11
CA CYS A 194 5.90 -9.43 -2.41
C CYS A 194 6.69 -10.21 -1.32
N LEU A 195 7.39 -9.51 -0.42
CA LEU A 195 8.05 -10.13 0.74
C LEU A 195 7.06 -10.96 1.58
N GLY A 196 5.81 -10.49 1.75
CA GLY A 196 4.79 -11.26 2.47
C GLY A 196 4.51 -12.63 1.85
N LEU A 197 4.58 -12.76 0.52
CA LEU A 197 4.49 -14.06 -0.16
C LEU A 197 5.72 -14.91 0.13
N GLN A 198 6.92 -14.35 0.00
CA GLN A 198 8.18 -15.07 0.25
C GLN A 198 8.23 -15.61 1.69
N LEU A 199 7.87 -14.79 2.67
CA LEU A 199 7.83 -15.19 4.08
C LEU A 199 6.75 -16.24 4.35
N SER A 200 5.64 -16.24 3.60
CA SER A 200 4.61 -17.28 3.69
C SER A 200 5.12 -18.64 3.24
N VAL A 201 5.91 -18.66 2.16
CA VAL A 201 6.57 -19.87 1.68
C VAL A 201 7.57 -20.38 2.73
N ILE A 202 8.38 -19.50 3.31
CA ILE A 202 9.36 -19.85 4.35
C ILE A 202 8.67 -20.40 5.60
N GLU A 203 7.64 -19.72 6.12
CA GLU A 203 6.87 -20.17 7.30
C GLU A 203 6.27 -21.57 7.05
N PHE A 204 5.65 -21.76 5.89
CA PHE A 204 5.03 -23.02 5.52
C PHE A 204 6.06 -24.15 5.41
N SER A 205 7.23 -23.88 4.79
CA SER A 205 8.32 -24.83 4.70
C SER A 205 8.86 -25.25 6.08
N ARG A 206 9.01 -24.32 7.03
CA ARG A 206 9.50 -24.61 8.38
C ARG A 206 8.49 -25.39 9.22
N ASN A 207 7.20 -25.05 9.11
CA ASN A 207 6.18 -25.51 10.04
C ASN A 207 5.33 -26.66 9.51
N VAL A 208 5.14 -26.75 8.19
CA VAL A 208 4.32 -27.80 7.55
C VAL A 208 5.19 -28.82 6.80
N CYS A 209 6.20 -28.38 6.04
CA CYS A 209 7.10 -29.31 5.36
C CYS A 209 8.16 -29.93 6.29
N GLY A 210 8.42 -29.31 7.44
CA GLY A 210 9.39 -29.79 8.44
C GLY A 210 10.84 -29.35 8.19
N TRP A 211 11.10 -28.50 7.19
CA TRP A 211 12.43 -27.98 6.88
C TRP A 211 12.76 -26.79 7.78
N LYS A 212 13.17 -27.08 9.03
CA LYS A 212 13.34 -26.08 10.09
C LYS A 212 14.25 -24.91 9.73
N GLU A 213 15.25 -25.15 8.90
CA GLU A 213 16.22 -24.13 8.48
C GLU A 213 15.88 -23.46 7.14
N ALA A 214 14.70 -23.73 6.57
CA ALA A 214 14.27 -23.11 5.32
C ALA A 214 14.29 -21.59 5.40
N HIS A 215 14.86 -20.96 4.37
CA HIS A 215 14.99 -19.51 4.29
C HIS A 215 15.11 -19.01 2.85
N SER A 216 15.01 -17.69 2.69
CA SER A 216 15.55 -16.96 1.55
C SER A 216 17.08 -16.85 1.61
N THR A 217 17.75 -17.09 0.48
CA THR A 217 19.19 -16.81 0.34
C THR A 217 19.52 -15.32 0.42
N GLU A 218 18.53 -14.43 0.36
CA GLU A 218 18.68 -13.00 0.68
C GLU A 218 19.09 -12.78 2.14
N PHE A 219 18.53 -13.58 3.06
CA PHE A 219 18.65 -13.36 4.49
C PHE A 219 19.56 -14.39 5.17
N ASN A 220 19.57 -15.63 4.67
CA ASN A 220 20.49 -16.68 5.11
C ASN A 220 21.07 -17.40 3.88
N PRO A 221 22.22 -16.94 3.35
CA PRO A 221 22.86 -17.55 2.19
C PRO A 221 23.29 -19.01 2.38
N GLN A 222 23.43 -19.46 3.64
CA GLN A 222 23.91 -20.80 3.99
C GLN A 222 22.78 -21.77 4.38
N THR A 223 21.51 -21.39 4.16
CA THR A 223 20.39 -22.28 4.45
C THR A 223 20.52 -23.58 3.64
N PRO A 224 20.35 -24.76 4.28
CA PRO A 224 20.29 -26.03 3.55
C PRO A 224 19.00 -26.17 2.72
N TYR A 225 18.01 -25.31 2.94
CA TYR A 225 16.72 -25.33 2.23
C TYR A 225 16.40 -23.93 1.65
N PRO A 226 17.05 -23.52 0.55
CA PRO A 226 16.85 -22.22 -0.09
C PRO A 226 15.55 -22.16 -0.88
N VAL A 227 14.42 -22.14 -0.17
CA VAL A 227 13.06 -22.15 -0.74
C VAL A 227 12.72 -20.84 -1.46
N ILE A 228 13.41 -19.75 -1.12
CA ILE A 228 13.40 -18.48 -1.85
C ILE A 228 14.83 -18.19 -2.29
N SER A 229 15.05 -17.94 -3.58
CA SER A 229 16.38 -17.69 -4.12
C SER A 229 16.34 -16.81 -5.37
N LEU A 230 17.50 -16.31 -5.78
CA LEU A 230 17.66 -15.88 -7.17
C LEU A 230 17.47 -17.09 -8.09
N LEU A 231 16.93 -16.87 -9.28
CA LEU A 231 16.86 -17.91 -10.31
C LEU A 231 18.28 -18.31 -10.71
N SER A 232 18.48 -19.57 -11.11
CA SER A 232 19.79 -20.09 -11.54
C SER A 232 20.40 -19.24 -12.67
N SER A 233 19.57 -18.75 -13.60
CA SER A 233 19.98 -17.84 -14.69
C SER A 233 20.45 -16.46 -14.21
N GLN A 234 20.24 -16.12 -12.93
CA GLN A 234 20.61 -14.85 -12.30
C GLN A 234 21.74 -15.02 -11.27
N GLN A 235 22.19 -16.26 -11.01
CA GLN A 235 23.32 -16.52 -10.12
C GLN A 235 24.61 -15.98 -10.74
N GLY A 236 25.36 -15.16 -9.99
CA GLY A 236 26.59 -14.51 -10.46
C GLY A 236 26.42 -13.10 -11.03
N VAL A 237 25.19 -12.60 -11.18
CA VAL A 237 24.93 -11.21 -11.57
C VAL A 237 25.04 -10.31 -10.34
N THR A 238 26.12 -9.52 -10.27
CA THR A 238 26.42 -8.63 -9.13
C THR A 238 25.72 -7.27 -9.19
N ASP A 239 25.28 -6.84 -10.38
CA ASP A 239 24.55 -5.60 -10.55
C ASP A 239 23.10 -5.75 -10.03
N LEU A 240 22.71 -4.84 -9.12
CA LEU A 240 21.37 -4.79 -8.53
C LEU A 240 20.29 -4.64 -9.61
N GLY A 241 20.59 -3.97 -10.73
CA GLY A 241 19.68 -3.84 -11.86
C GLY A 241 19.46 -5.15 -12.63
N GLY A 242 20.52 -5.96 -12.79
CA GLY A 242 20.50 -7.15 -13.66
C GLY A 242 19.66 -8.33 -13.15
N THR A 243 19.22 -8.29 -11.89
CA THR A 243 18.39 -9.34 -11.28
C THR A 243 17.00 -8.85 -10.87
N MET A 244 16.70 -7.56 -11.06
CA MET A 244 15.44 -6.98 -10.61
C MET A 244 14.33 -7.21 -11.61
N ARG A 245 13.27 -7.86 -11.16
CA ARG A 245 12.00 -7.90 -11.86
C ARG A 245 11.23 -6.61 -11.57
N LEU A 246 11.21 -5.70 -12.53
CA LEU A 246 10.65 -4.36 -12.39
C LEU A 246 9.64 -4.05 -13.49
N GLY A 247 8.45 -3.59 -13.12
CA GLY A 247 7.41 -3.19 -14.07
C GLY A 247 6.34 -4.27 -14.27
N SER A 248 5.56 -4.16 -15.34
CA SER A 248 4.43 -5.06 -15.57
C SER A 248 4.88 -6.40 -16.14
N TYR A 249 4.48 -7.50 -15.51
CA TYR A 249 4.70 -8.85 -16.01
C TYR A 249 3.38 -9.61 -16.11
N PRO A 250 3.26 -10.53 -17.08
CA PRO A 250 2.10 -11.39 -17.19
C PRO A 250 2.09 -12.45 -16.08
N CYS A 251 0.90 -12.70 -15.53
CA CYS A 251 0.62 -13.80 -14.62
C CYS A 251 -0.47 -14.68 -15.23
N VAL A 252 -0.21 -16.00 -15.31
CA VAL A 252 -1.21 -16.98 -15.74
C VAL A 252 -1.79 -17.63 -14.49
N LEU A 253 -3.05 -17.34 -14.21
CA LEU A 253 -3.73 -17.82 -13.02
C LEU A 253 -4.26 -19.24 -13.24
N SER A 254 -3.98 -20.09 -12.26
CA SER A 254 -4.37 -21.49 -12.21
C SER A 254 -5.90 -21.66 -12.21
N ALA A 255 -6.39 -22.76 -12.80
CA ALA A 255 -7.82 -23.07 -12.77
C ALA A 255 -8.27 -23.31 -11.33
N GLY A 256 -9.44 -22.77 -10.95
CA GLY A 256 -10.00 -22.92 -9.60
C GLY A 256 -9.36 -22.04 -8.52
N SER A 257 -8.27 -21.32 -8.81
CA SER A 257 -7.61 -20.47 -7.80
C SER A 257 -8.47 -19.30 -7.36
N ILE A 258 -8.26 -18.84 -6.13
CA ILE A 258 -8.92 -17.63 -5.61
C ILE A 258 -8.57 -16.43 -6.49
N GLY A 259 -7.31 -16.32 -6.92
CA GLY A 259 -6.86 -15.28 -7.84
C GLY A 259 -7.69 -15.24 -9.13
N ARG A 260 -7.85 -16.38 -9.81
CA ARG A 260 -8.63 -16.44 -11.06
C ARG A 260 -10.09 -16.07 -10.87
N ARG A 261 -10.67 -16.39 -9.71
CA ARG A 261 -12.04 -16.03 -9.34
C ARG A 261 -12.20 -14.53 -9.14
N VAL A 262 -11.28 -13.90 -8.40
CA VAL A 262 -11.31 -12.46 -8.10
C VAL A 262 -11.08 -11.63 -9.38
N TYR A 263 -10.11 -12.01 -10.21
CA TYR A 263 -9.83 -11.28 -11.46
C TYR A 263 -10.85 -11.56 -12.58
N GLY A 264 -11.58 -12.68 -12.52
CA GLY A 264 -12.49 -13.12 -13.58
C GLY A 264 -11.80 -13.47 -14.91
N LYS A 265 -10.46 -13.59 -14.93
CA LYS A 265 -9.66 -13.80 -16.16
C LYS A 265 -8.50 -14.76 -15.89
N LYS A 266 -8.06 -15.51 -16.91
CA LYS A 266 -6.91 -16.44 -16.84
C LYS A 266 -5.56 -15.72 -16.86
N ARG A 267 -5.44 -14.63 -17.63
CA ARG A 267 -4.19 -13.87 -17.80
C ARG A 267 -4.39 -12.46 -17.29
N VAL A 268 -3.50 -12.01 -16.42
CA VAL A 268 -3.48 -10.66 -15.85
C VAL A 268 -2.07 -10.09 -15.94
N GLY A 269 -1.92 -8.78 -15.79
CA GLY A 269 -0.63 -8.12 -15.75
C GLY A 269 -0.48 -7.35 -14.45
N GLU A 270 0.54 -7.67 -13.67
CA GLU A 270 0.80 -7.02 -12.38
C GLU A 270 2.19 -6.40 -12.33
N ARG A 271 2.36 -5.39 -11.49
CA ARG A 271 3.65 -4.71 -11.33
C ARG A 271 4.51 -5.43 -10.31
N HIS A 272 5.71 -5.80 -10.72
CA HIS A 272 6.71 -6.41 -9.86
C HIS A 272 7.78 -5.39 -9.49
N ARG A 273 8.34 -5.57 -8.29
CA ARG A 273 9.53 -4.87 -7.80
C ARG A 273 10.20 -5.76 -6.77
N HIS A 274 10.87 -6.80 -7.24
CA HIS A 274 11.58 -7.76 -6.39
C HIS A 274 12.69 -8.46 -7.19
N ARG A 275 13.52 -9.24 -6.51
CA ARG A 275 14.66 -9.97 -7.12
C ARG A 275 14.57 -11.48 -6.88
N PHE A 276 14.11 -11.87 -5.69
CA PHE A 276 14.09 -13.25 -5.25
C PHE A 276 12.75 -13.91 -5.59
N GLU A 277 12.82 -15.12 -6.11
CA GLU A 277 11.69 -15.92 -6.56
C GLU A 277 11.55 -17.18 -5.68
N VAL A 278 10.41 -17.86 -5.79
CA VAL A 278 10.27 -19.19 -5.19
C VAL A 278 11.15 -20.17 -5.95
N ASN A 279 12.00 -20.91 -5.23
CA ASN A 279 12.92 -21.85 -5.84
C ASN A 279 12.12 -23.04 -6.43
N PRO A 280 12.18 -23.28 -7.76
CA PRO A 280 11.44 -24.36 -8.42
C PRO A 280 11.73 -25.74 -7.84
N ASP A 281 12.94 -25.99 -7.35
CA ASP A 281 13.37 -27.29 -6.80
C ASP A 281 12.56 -27.71 -5.56
N PHE A 282 12.04 -26.73 -4.81
CA PHE A 282 11.23 -26.95 -3.61
C PHE A 282 9.72 -26.84 -3.87
N SER A 283 9.33 -26.18 -4.98
CA SER A 283 7.94 -25.84 -5.28
C SER A 283 7.00 -27.05 -5.36
N GLY A 284 7.48 -28.17 -5.92
CA GLY A 284 6.70 -29.40 -6.06
C GLY A 284 6.30 -30.00 -4.72
N GLU A 285 7.26 -30.14 -3.80
CA GLU A 285 7.02 -30.68 -2.45
C GLU A 285 6.14 -29.75 -1.59
N ILE A 286 6.36 -28.44 -1.70
CA ILE A 286 5.50 -27.43 -1.03
C ILE A 286 4.05 -27.54 -1.53
N THR A 287 3.86 -27.70 -2.84
CA THR A 287 2.54 -27.88 -3.46
C THR A 287 1.87 -29.17 -2.99
N LYS A 288 2.59 -30.29 -2.93
CA LYS A 288 2.08 -31.57 -2.41
C LYS A 288 1.60 -31.48 -0.97
N LYS A 289 2.20 -30.61 -0.16
CA LYS A 289 1.82 -30.36 1.24
C LYS A 289 0.64 -29.40 1.40
N GLY A 290 0.20 -28.74 0.33
CA GLY A 290 -1.06 -27.98 0.29
C GLY A 290 -0.92 -26.47 0.06
N LEU A 291 0.29 -25.93 -0.09
CA LEU A 291 0.47 -24.53 -0.51
C LEU A 291 0.49 -24.45 -2.04
N LEU A 292 -0.66 -24.16 -2.63
CA LEU A 292 -0.85 -24.19 -4.09
C LEU A 292 -0.40 -22.88 -4.76
N PRO A 293 0.28 -22.95 -5.91
CA PRO A 293 0.53 -21.76 -6.74
C PRO A 293 -0.78 -21.20 -7.32
N VAL A 294 -0.77 -19.90 -7.61
CA VAL A 294 -1.97 -19.12 -7.98
C VAL A 294 -2.35 -19.27 -9.45
#